data_AF-A0A8H8YZJ8-F1
#
_entry.id   AF-A0A8H8YZJ8-F1
#
_cell.length_a   1.000
_cell.length_b   1.000
_cell.length_c   1.000
_cell.angle_alpha   90.00
_cell.angle_beta   90.00
_cell.angle_gamma   90.00
#
_symmetry.space_group_name_H-M   'P 1'
#
loop_
_entity.id
_entity.type
_entity.pdbx_description
1 polymer ?
#
loop_
_entity_poly.entity_id
_entity_poly.type
_entity_poly.pdbx_seq_one_letter_code
_entity_poly.pdbx_strand_id
1 'polypeptide(L)' 'MLLERNLLYTGVTRGKQLVVIIAQPKALALAVKNQRSQRRVTNLKTRLSTNG' A
#
# COMPACT_ATOMS: atom_id res chain seq x y z
N MET A 1 8.70 5.83 -2.12
CA MET A 1 8.42 6.74 -0.98
C MET A 1 7.62 5.98 0.06
N LEU A 2 7.56 6.45 1.31
CA LEU A 2 6.84 5.78 2.41
C LEU A 2 5.40 6.29 2.62
N LEU A 3 5.03 7.45 2.04
CA LEU A 3 3.65 7.94 2.04
C LEU A 3 2.84 7.24 0.95
N GLU A 4 2.52 5.97 1.19
CA GLU A 4 1.82 5.08 0.26
C GLU A 4 0.67 4.36 0.95
N ARG A 5 -0.41 4.10 0.23
CA ARG A 5 -1.61 3.47 0.78
C ARG A 5 -1.34 2.06 1.30
N ASN A 6 -0.48 1.31 0.63
CA ASN A 6 -0.15 -0.07 1.01
C ASN A 6 0.61 -0.15 2.34
N LEU A 7 1.49 0.83 2.61
CA LEU A 7 2.23 0.88 3.86
C LEU A 7 1.32 1.29 5.02
N LEU A 8 0.47 2.30 4.82
CA LEU A 8 -0.55 2.69 5.79
C LEU A 8 -1.50 1.53 6.12
N TYR A 9 -2.01 0.85 5.09
CA TYR A 9 -2.87 -0.33 5.26
C TYR A 9 -2.18 -1.44 6.06
N THR A 10 -0.89 -1.66 5.84
CA THR A 10 -0.11 -2.67 6.58
C THR A 10 0.04 -2.29 8.05
N GLY A 11 0.32 -1.03 8.35
CA GLY A 11 0.41 -0.56 9.74
C GLY A 11 -0.93 -0.68 10.47
N VAL A 12 -2.02 -0.26 9.82
CA VAL A 12 -3.37 -0.27 10.40
C VAL A 12 -3.85 -1.71 10.65
N THR A 13 -3.68 -2.62 9.69
CA THR A 13 -4.20 -4.00 9.82
C THR A 13 -3.40 -4.90 10.77
N ARG A 14 -2.20 -4.47 11.21
CA ARG A 14 -1.43 -5.19 12.24
C ARG A 14 -1.90 -4.90 13.67
N GLY A 15 -2.68 -3.84 13.90
CA GLY A 15 -3.25 -3.56 15.22
C GLY A 15 -4.42 -4.48 15.54
N LYS A 16 -4.38 -5.16 16.69
CA LYS A 16 -5.38 -6.18 17.07
C LYS A 16 -6.56 -5.65 17.89
N GLN A 17 -6.36 -4.58 18.63
CA GLN A 17 -7.34 -4.06 19.60
C GLN A 17 -7.57 -2.56 19.46
N LEU A 18 -6.49 -1.78 19.32
CA LEU A 18 -6.55 -0.34 19.12
C LEU A 18 -5.41 0.13 18.21
N VAL A 19 -5.70 1.06 17.32
CA VAL A 19 -4.71 1.73 16.46
C VAL A 19 -4.86 3.23 16.63
N VAL A 20 -3.76 3.92 16.93
CA VAL A 20 -3.71 5.39 17.00
C VAL A 20 -2.78 5.90 15.91
N ILE A 21 -3.29 6.78 15.05
CA ILE A 21 -2.51 7.37 13.95
C ILE A 21 -2.05 8.76 14.38
N ILE A 22 -0.73 8.92 14.56
CA ILE A 22 -0.10 10.22 14.83
C ILE A 22 0.52 10.71 13.54
N ALA A 23 -0.15 11.64 12.84
CA ALA A 23 0.31 12.19 11.58
C ALA A 23 -0.27 13.58 11.31
N GLN A 24 0.40 14.35 10.44
CA GLN A 24 -0.20 15.56 9.88
C GLN A 24 -1.35 15.19 8.93
N PRO A 25 -2.51 15.88 8.96
CA PRO A 25 -3.65 15.57 8.08
C PRO A 25 -3.28 15.55 6.60
N LYS A 26 -2.42 16.47 6.17
CA LYS A 26 -1.91 16.55 4.79
C LYS A 26 -1.08 15.32 4.41
N ALA A 27 -0.23 14.82 5.30
CA ALA A 27 0.59 13.64 5.06
C ALA A 27 -0.28 12.37 4.96
N LEU A 28 -1.31 12.26 5.81
CA LEU A 28 -2.25 11.17 5.75
C LEU A 28 -3.05 11.18 4.43
N ALA A 29 -3.56 12.35 4.03
CA ALA A 29 -4.26 12.52 2.75
C ALA A 29 -3.37 12.16 1.55
N LEU A 30 -2.09 12.55 1.58
CA LEU A 30 -1.12 12.17 0.57
C LEU A 30 -0.92 10.65 0.52
N ALA A 31 -0.71 10.00 1.68
CA ALA A 31 -0.51 8.56 1.74
C ALA A 31 -1.73 7.76 1.25
N VAL A 32 -2.95 8.21 1.58
CA VAL A 32 -4.18 7.55 1.14
C VAL A 32 -4.44 7.76 -0.35
N LYS A 33 -4.19 8.96 -0.88
CA LYS A 33 -4.35 9.28 -2.31
C LYS A 33 -3.29 8.60 -3.18
N ASN A 34 -2.12 8.33 -2.61
CA ASN A 34 -1.03 7.70 -3.33
C ASN A 34 -1.28 6.19 -3.48
N GLN A 35 -1.89 5.84 -4.62
CA GLN A 35 -2.11 4.47 -5.07
C GLN A 35 -0.97 3.96 -5.95
N ARG A 36 0.14 4.71 -6.07
CA ARG A 36 1.34 4.27 -6.80
C ARG A 36 2.12 3.27 -5.95
N SER A 37 1.52 2.12 -5.65
CA SER A 37 2.32 0.91 -5.53
C SER A 37 3.03 0.79 -6.87
N GLN A 38 4.33 1.11 -6.87
CA GLN A 38 5.08 1.26 -8.10
C GLN A 38 4.82 0.07 -9.02
N ARG A 39 4.65 0.32 -10.33
CA ARG A 39 4.37 -0.73 -11.30
C ARG A 39 5.39 -1.85 -11.09
N ARG A 40 4.91 -2.99 -10.58
CA ARG A 40 5.78 -4.12 -10.28
C ARG A 40 6.20 -4.75 -11.60
N VAL A 41 7.45 -4.56 -11.99
CA VAL A 41 8.02 -5.17 -13.19
C VAL A 41 8.32 -6.64 -12.85
N THR A 42 7.36 -7.53 -13.14
CA THR A 42 7.53 -8.98 -12.97
C THR A 42 6.97 -9.73 -14.18
N ASN A 43 7.60 -10.86 -14.53
CA ASN A 43 7.15 -11.71 -15.64
C ASN A 43 6.15 -12.80 -15.20
N LEU A 44 5.77 -12.83 -13.91
CA LEU A 44 4.89 -13.87 -13.37
C LEU A 44 3.50 -13.83 -14.02
N LYS A 45 2.94 -12.63 -14.23
CA LYS A 45 1.63 -12.47 -14.87
C LYS A 45 1.59 -13.09 -16.26
N THR A 46 2.62 -12.84 -17.07
CA THR A 46 2.77 -13.40 -18.41
C THR A 46 2.90 -14.92 -18.37
N ARG A 47 3.73 -15.47 -17.47
CA ARG A 47 3.91 -16.92 -17.33
C ARG A 47 2.62 -17.66 -16.95
N LEU A 48 1.79 -17.05 -16.11
CA LEU A 48 0.50 -17.65 -15.70
C LEU A 48 -0.56 -17.57 -16.82
N SER A 49 -0.53 -16.55 -17.68
CA SER A 49 -1.51 -16.41 -18.78
C SER A 49 -1.24 -17.31 -19.98
N THR A 50 -0.02 -17.80 -20.16
CA THR A 50 0.36 -18.66 -21.31
C THR A 50 0.05 -20.14 -21.08
N ASN A 51 -0.24 -20.56 -19.84
CA ASN A 51 -0.61 -21.93 -19.49
C ASN A 51 -2.14 -22.11 -19.31
N GLY A 52 -2.96 -21.28 -19.96
CA GLY A 52 -4.41 -21.39 -20.01
C GLY A 52 -4.87 -21.91 -21.36
#